data_AF-A0A3D0N2X4-F1
#
_entry.id   AF-A0A3D0N2X4-F1
#
_cell.length_a   1.000
_cell.length_b   1.000
_cell.length_c   1.000
_cell.angle_alpha   90.00
_cell.angle_beta   90.00
_cell.angle_gamma   90.00
#
_symmetry.space_group_name_H-M   'P 1'
#
loop_
_entity.id
_entity.type
_entity.pdbx_description
1 polymer ?
#
loop_
_entity_poly.entity_id
_entity_poly.type
_entity_poly.pdbx_seq_one_letter_code
_entity_poly.pdbx_strand_id
1 'polypeptide(L)'
;MIEIIRSPWAWYVSGPLIGLMVPALLYFGKSLGVSGSFRDICSVTMPDSKVEFIRNNNIKDNHWNIFFLLGIFVGGYITYNFLMDPKVELFPESFYSVKGVITLIIGGFLVGFGSRYAGGCTSGHGITGLSTFQLPSLFAIISFFIGGFIALFITDFLINLI
;
A
#
# COMPACT_ATOMS: atom_id res chain seq x y z
N MET A 1 19.52 5.92 -23.39
CA MET A 1 19.46 6.33 -21.97
C MET A 1 18.01 6.34 -21.45
N ILE A 2 17.07 7.00 -22.15
CA ILE A 2 15.64 6.96 -21.81
C ILE A 2 15.02 5.56 -21.90
N GLU A 3 15.47 4.70 -22.83
CA GLU A 3 14.97 3.31 -22.90
C GLU A 3 15.30 2.46 -21.66
N ILE A 4 16.47 2.69 -21.04
CA ILE A 4 16.83 1.99 -19.78
C ILE A 4 15.85 2.36 -18.68
N ILE A 5 15.41 3.62 -18.63
CA ILE A 5 14.44 4.11 -17.63
C ILE A 5 13.03 3.59 -17.92
N ARG A 6 12.67 3.40 -19.19
CA ARG A 6 11.34 2.91 -19.61
C ARG A 6 11.19 1.40 -19.52
N SER A 7 12.29 0.65 -19.62
CA SER A 7 12.24 -0.81 -19.49
C SER A 7 11.86 -1.24 -18.07
N PRO A 8 11.11 -2.34 -17.89
CA PRO A 8 10.87 -2.90 -16.57
C PRO A 8 12.20 -3.34 -15.96
N TRP A 9 12.57 -2.72 -14.85
CA TRP A 9 13.83 -3.06 -14.17
C TRP A 9 13.73 -4.44 -13.55
N ALA A 10 14.80 -5.21 -13.70
CA ALA A 10 14.89 -6.50 -13.05
C ALA A 10 14.78 -6.34 -11.53
N TRP A 11 14.17 -7.33 -10.88
CA TRP A 11 13.91 -7.35 -9.44
C TRP A 11 15.18 -7.18 -8.59
N TYR A 12 16.34 -7.64 -9.09
CA TYR A 12 17.62 -7.50 -8.41
C TYR A 12 18.19 -6.07 -8.47
N VAL A 13 17.62 -5.17 -9.28
CA VAL A 13 17.96 -3.74 -9.29
C VAL A 13 16.98 -2.96 -8.43
N SER A 14 15.68 -3.14 -8.69
CA SER A 14 14.62 -2.41 -7.98
C SER A 14 14.50 -2.83 -6.51
N GLY A 15 14.69 -4.11 -6.19
CA GLY A 15 14.66 -4.64 -4.82
C GLY A 15 15.70 -4.00 -3.90
N PRO A 16 17.01 -4.05 -4.22
CA PRO A 16 18.04 -3.37 -3.44
C PRO A 16 17.85 -1.85 -3.36
N LEU A 17 17.36 -1.19 -4.40
CA LEU A 17 17.07 0.25 -4.36
C LEU A 17 15.97 0.59 -3.36
N ILE A 18 14.86 -0.16 -3.36
CA ILE A 18 13.79 -0.01 -2.37
C ILE A 18 14.31 -0.38 -0.98
N GLY A 19 15.12 -1.44 -0.87
CA GLY A 19 15.74 -1.88 0.37
C GLY A 19 16.67 -0.84 0.97
N LEU A 20 17.48 -0.15 0.15
CA LEU A 20 18.37 0.95 0.56
C LEU A 20 17.62 2.18 1.05
N MET A 21 16.37 2.37 0.63
CA MET A 21 15.53 3.43 1.15
C MET A 21 15.23 3.23 2.64
N VAL A 22 15.18 1.98 3.13
CA VAL A 22 14.89 1.67 4.54
C VAL A 22 15.96 2.16 5.51
N PRO A 23 17.27 1.81 5.39
CA PRO A 23 18.30 2.33 6.27
C PRO A 23 18.43 3.86 6.13
N ALA A 24 18.22 4.43 4.95
CA ALA A 24 18.19 5.88 4.77
C ALA A 24 17.07 6.54 5.61
N LEU A 25 15.88 5.93 5.67
CA LEU A 25 14.77 6.45 6.47
C LEU A 25 14.96 6.20 7.97
N LEU A 26 15.49 5.03 8.34
CA LEU A 26 15.83 4.72 9.73
C LEU A 26 16.90 5.67 10.28
N TYR A 27 17.84 6.13 9.44
CA TYR A 27 18.82 7.16 9.82
C TYR A 27 18.13 8.47 10.26
N PHE A 28 17.03 8.85 9.62
CA PHE A 28 16.21 10.01 10.02
C PHE A 28 15.14 9.68 11.07
N GLY A 29 15.15 8.46 11.63
CA GLY A 29 14.16 7.99 12.59
C GLY A 29 12.74 7.88 12.01
N LYS A 30 12.61 7.72 10.70
CA LYS A 30 11.33 7.59 9.99
C LYS A 30 11.09 6.15 9.56
N SER A 31 9.83 5.75 9.50
CA SER A 31 9.38 4.45 9.00
C SER A 31 8.38 4.64 7.86
N LEU A 32 8.35 3.69 6.92
CA LEU A 32 7.36 3.70 5.84
C LEU A 32 6.07 3.06 6.30
N GLY A 33 4.95 3.76 6.14
CA GLY A 33 3.64 3.21 6.44
C GLY A 33 2.51 3.96 5.74
N VAL A 34 1.85 3.33 4.77
CA VAL A 34 0.75 3.95 4.02
C VAL A 34 -0.56 3.95 4.81
N SER A 35 -0.84 2.89 5.58
CA SER A 35 -2.08 2.79 6.36
C SER A 35 -2.21 3.89 7.42
N GLY A 36 -1.08 4.36 7.99
CA GLY A 36 -1.00 5.49 8.92
C GLY A 36 -1.59 6.77 8.33
N SER A 37 -1.18 7.11 7.10
CA SER A 37 -1.62 8.31 6.37
C SER A 37 -3.13 8.40 6.21
N PHE A 38 -3.83 7.28 6.08
CA PHE A 38 -5.30 7.29 6.01
C PHE A 38 -5.95 7.75 7.32
N ARG A 39 -5.40 7.40 8.49
CA ARG A 39 -5.90 7.91 9.78
C ARG A 39 -5.63 9.39 9.96
N ASP A 40 -4.45 9.83 9.51
CA ASP A 40 -4.06 11.24 9.52
C ASP A 40 -5.06 12.08 8.71
N ILE A 41 -5.38 11.63 7.49
CA ILE A 41 -6.40 12.26 6.65
C ILE A 41 -7.76 12.28 7.37
N CYS A 42 -8.19 11.14 7.93
CA CYS A 42 -9.45 11.06 8.67
C CYS A 42 -9.49 12.02 9.88
N SER A 43 -8.38 12.19 10.61
CA SER A 43 -8.30 13.11 11.75
C SER A 43 -8.44 14.58 11.38
N VAL A 44 -8.01 14.98 10.18
CA VAL A 44 -8.20 16.35 9.66
C VAL A 44 -9.60 16.55 9.11
N THR A 45 -10.15 15.56 8.41
CA THR A 45 -11.49 15.67 7.80
C THR A 45 -12.62 15.54 8.83
N MET A 46 -12.38 14.83 9.94
CA MET A 46 -13.39 14.55 10.97
C MET A 46 -12.81 14.82 12.39
N PRO A 47 -12.51 16.09 12.71
CA PRO A 47 -11.86 16.45 13.98
C PRO A 47 -12.75 16.18 15.21
N ASP A 48 -14.08 16.33 15.07
CA ASP A 48 -15.06 16.13 16.14
C ASP A 48 -15.61 14.68 16.23
N SER A 49 -14.91 13.72 15.64
CA SER A 49 -15.34 12.32 15.71
C SER A 49 -15.30 11.78 17.15
N LYS A 50 -16.30 11.00 17.54
CA LYS A 50 -16.39 10.36 18.87
C LYS A 50 -15.34 9.26 19.07
N VAL A 51 -14.61 8.90 18.01
CA VAL A 51 -13.62 7.83 18.02
C VAL A 51 -12.29 8.40 18.48
N GLU A 52 -11.89 8.08 19.71
CA GLU A 52 -10.66 8.59 20.34
C GLU A 52 -9.40 8.31 19.51
N PHE A 53 -9.38 7.20 18.78
CA PHE A 53 -8.31 6.80 17.86
C PHE A 53 -8.07 7.80 16.71
N ILE A 54 -9.11 8.50 16.24
CA ILE A 54 -9.01 9.51 15.18
C ILE A 54 -8.68 10.87 15.80
N ARG A 55 -9.33 11.20 16.91
CA ARG A 55 -9.20 12.50 17.58
C ARG A 55 -7.82 12.73 18.22
N ASN A 56 -7.24 11.71 18.85
CA ASN A 56 -5.96 11.82 19.56
C ASN A 56 -4.74 11.53 18.66
N ASN A 57 -4.88 11.74 17.35
CA ASN A 57 -3.83 11.43 16.39
C ASN A 57 -3.00 12.68 16.06
N ASN A 58 -1.69 12.60 16.27
CA ASN A 58 -0.77 13.68 15.93
C ASN A 58 -0.18 13.48 14.53
N ILE A 59 -0.68 14.25 13.57
CA ILE A 59 -0.23 14.21 12.16
C ILE A 59 1.27 14.45 12.00
N LYS A 60 1.87 15.23 12.91
CA LYS A 60 3.30 15.58 12.82
C LYS A 60 4.19 14.35 12.92
N ASP A 61 3.73 13.29 13.59
CA ASP A 61 4.49 12.06 13.76
C ASP A 61 4.61 11.29 12.44
N ASN A 62 3.57 11.35 11.61
CA ASN A 62 3.45 10.64 10.33
C ASN A 62 3.56 11.53 9.09
N HIS A 63 3.88 12.82 9.22
CA HIS A 63 3.90 13.78 8.10
C HIS A 63 4.77 13.29 6.93
N TRP A 64 5.88 12.60 7.21
CA TRP A 64 6.72 11.96 6.19
C TRP A 64 5.94 10.96 5.30
N ASN A 65 5.07 10.15 5.90
CA ASN A 65 4.28 9.15 5.18
C ASN A 65 3.21 9.80 4.28
N ILE A 66 2.77 11.02 4.60
CA ILE A 66 1.88 11.81 3.74
C ILE A 66 2.64 12.30 2.50
N PHE A 67 3.86 12.81 2.66
CA PHE A 67 4.71 13.16 1.51
C PHE A 67 5.04 11.95 0.65
N PHE A 68 5.32 10.80 1.27
CA PHE A 68 5.53 9.55 0.56
C PHE A 68 4.29 9.12 -0.23
N LEU A 69 3.08 9.22 0.36
CA LEU A 69 1.83 8.93 -0.32
C LEU A 69 1.61 9.86 -1.53
N LEU A 70 1.83 11.16 -1.38
CA LEU A 70 1.78 12.11 -2.49
C LEU A 70 2.83 11.77 -3.57
N GLY A 71 4.04 11.38 -3.16
CA GLY A 71 5.10 10.92 -4.06
C GLY A 71 4.69 9.69 -4.87
N ILE A 72 3.98 8.73 -4.28
CA ILE A 72 3.43 7.57 -5.00
C ILE A 72 2.43 8.04 -6.07
N PHE A 73 1.50 8.94 -5.73
CA PHE A 73 0.52 9.46 -6.69
C PHE A 73 1.19 10.20 -7.86
N VAL A 74 2.10 11.13 -7.55
CA VAL A 74 2.82 11.91 -8.56
C VAL A 74 3.71 11.01 -9.41
N GLY A 75 4.43 10.07 -8.79
CA GLY A 75 5.27 9.11 -9.49
C GLY A 75 4.47 8.20 -10.42
N GLY A 76 3.30 7.72 -9.97
CA GLY A 76 2.38 6.95 -10.79
C GLY A 76 1.85 7.76 -11.98
N TYR A 77 1.45 9.01 -11.75
CA TYR A 77 0.97 9.90 -12.81
C TYR A 77 2.06 10.19 -13.87
N ILE A 78 3.29 10.48 -13.43
CA ILE A 78 4.41 10.71 -14.35
C ILE A 78 4.71 9.44 -15.14
N THR A 79 4.76 8.29 -14.46
CA THR A 79 5.07 7.01 -15.11
C THR A 79 4.02 6.65 -16.16
N TYR A 80 2.74 6.79 -15.83
CA TYR A 80 1.63 6.49 -16.72
C TYR A 80 1.61 7.39 -17.98
N ASN A 81 1.89 8.69 -17.84
CA ASN A 81 1.80 9.63 -18.96
C ASN A 81 3.08 9.70 -19.81
N PHE A 82 4.26 9.51 -19.22
CA PHE A 82 5.54 9.79 -19.88
C PHE A 82 6.47 8.58 -20.06
N LEU A 83 6.32 7.52 -19.26
CA LEU A 83 7.23 6.37 -19.27
C LEU A 83 6.59 5.08 -19.83
N MET A 84 5.28 4.88 -19.63
CA MET A 84 4.57 3.69 -20.14
C MET A 84 4.19 3.85 -21.61
N ASP A 85 4.77 2.99 -22.45
CA ASP A 85 4.44 2.83 -23.87
C ASP A 85 4.54 1.33 -24.25
N PRO A 86 3.44 0.64 -24.58
CA PRO A 86 2.05 1.11 -24.65
C PRO A 86 1.44 1.38 -23.26
N LYS A 87 0.40 2.23 -23.21
CA LYS A 87 -0.33 2.51 -21.98
C LYS A 87 -0.99 1.23 -21.47
N VAL A 88 -0.67 0.85 -20.23
CA VAL A 88 -1.27 -0.30 -19.56
C VAL A 88 -2.64 0.11 -19.00
N GLU A 89 -3.65 -0.73 -19.20
CA GLU A 89 -4.96 -0.55 -18.57
C GLU A 89 -4.83 -0.70 -17.05
N LEU A 90 -5.31 0.30 -16.30
CA LEU A 90 -5.21 0.33 -14.84
C LEU A 90 -6.09 -0.74 -14.16
N PHE A 91 -7.22 -1.05 -14.77
CA PHE A 91 -8.18 -2.03 -14.27
C PHE A 91 -8.67 -2.90 -15.43
N PRO A 92 -8.80 -4.22 -15.22
CA PRO A 92 -9.50 -5.09 -16.16
C PRO A 92 -10.94 -4.62 -16.39
N GLU A 93 -11.47 -4.85 -17.60
CA GLU A 93 -12.85 -4.48 -17.98
C GLU A 93 -13.91 -4.96 -16.98
N SER A 94 -13.70 -6.12 -16.35
CA SER A 94 -14.58 -6.70 -15.34
C SER A 94 -14.80 -5.82 -14.11
N PHE A 95 -13.87 -4.91 -13.81
CA PHE A 95 -13.96 -4.00 -12.67
C PHE A 95 -14.81 -2.76 -12.91
N TYR A 96 -15.10 -2.41 -14.18
CA TYR A 96 -16.02 -1.33 -14.52
C TYR A 96 -17.49 -1.76 -14.41
N SER A 97 -17.76 -3.05 -14.24
CA SER A 97 -19.09 -3.57 -13.92
C SER A 97 -19.51 -3.23 -12.48
N VAL A 98 -20.82 -3.12 -12.23
CA VAL A 98 -21.38 -2.91 -10.88
C VAL A 98 -20.85 -3.95 -9.88
N LYS A 99 -20.73 -5.21 -10.33
CA LYS A 99 -20.15 -6.30 -9.51
C LYS A 99 -18.69 -6.02 -9.16
N GLY A 100 -17.91 -5.55 -10.13
CA GLY A 100 -16.50 -5.19 -9.95
C GLY A 100 -16.30 -4.05 -8.95
N VAL A 101 -17.10 -2.99 -9.05
CA VAL A 101 -17.08 -1.87 -8.11
C VAL A 101 -17.44 -2.32 -6.69
N ILE A 102 -18.47 -3.16 -6.53
CA ILE A 102 -18.85 -3.74 -5.23
C ILE A 102 -17.68 -4.54 -4.64
N THR A 103 -17.04 -5.40 -5.44
CA THR A 103 -15.87 -6.17 -5.01
C THR A 103 -14.70 -5.27 -4.59
N LEU A 104 -14.43 -4.17 -5.30
CA LEU A 104 -13.38 -3.22 -4.93
C LEU A 104 -13.69 -2.50 -3.61
N ILE A 105 -14.94 -2.09 -3.39
CA ILE A 105 -15.35 -1.43 -2.14
C ILE A 105 -15.20 -2.40 -0.96
N ILE A 106 -15.72 -3.62 -1.09
CA ILE A 106 -15.63 -4.65 -0.04
C ILE A 106 -14.17 -5.02 0.21
N GLY A 107 -13.39 -5.26 -0.84
CA GLY A 107 -11.97 -5.58 -0.76
C GLY A 107 -11.17 -4.45 -0.09
N GLY A 108 -11.40 -3.20 -0.50
CA GLY A 108 -10.76 -2.03 0.11
C GLY A 108 -11.09 -1.89 1.59
N PHE A 109 -12.36 -2.10 1.97
CA PHE A 109 -12.77 -2.11 3.38
C PHE A 109 -12.07 -3.21 4.17
N LEU A 110 -12.04 -4.45 3.66
CA LEU A 110 -11.39 -5.57 4.33
C LEU A 110 -9.87 -5.38 4.46
N VAL A 111 -9.19 -4.85 3.44
CA VAL A 111 -7.76 -4.52 3.49
C VAL A 111 -7.51 -3.41 4.50
N GLY A 112 -8.34 -2.36 4.50
CA GLY A 112 -8.26 -1.28 5.48
C GLY A 112 -8.40 -1.79 6.91
N PHE A 113 -9.46 -2.55 7.18
CA PHE A 113 -9.72 -3.18 8.48
C PHE A 113 -8.57 -4.11 8.89
N GLY A 114 -8.17 -5.03 8.01
CA GLY A 114 -7.11 -6.00 8.27
C GLY A 114 -5.76 -5.35 8.57
N SER A 115 -5.39 -4.30 7.82
CA SER A 115 -4.15 -3.55 8.05
C SER A 115 -4.13 -2.84 9.41
N ARG A 116 -5.30 -2.53 9.98
CA ARG A 116 -5.39 -1.96 11.33
C ARG A 116 -5.42 -3.04 12.40
N TYR A 117 -6.12 -4.14 12.16
CA TYR A 117 -6.10 -5.30 13.04
C TYR A 117 -4.68 -5.84 13.23
N ALA A 118 -3.88 -5.88 12.15
CA ALA A 118 -2.48 -6.31 12.20
C ALA A 118 -1.51 -5.26 12.80
N GLY A 119 -1.97 -4.03 13.06
CA GLY A 119 -1.11 -2.93 13.51
C GLY A 119 -0.25 -2.29 12.41
N GLY A 120 -0.43 -2.68 11.15
CA GLY A 120 0.32 -2.16 10.01
C GLY A 120 -0.11 -2.78 8.67
N CYS A 121 0.31 -2.15 7.58
CA CYS A 121 0.13 -2.68 6.22
C CYS A 121 1.42 -3.36 5.72
N THR A 122 1.39 -3.86 4.48
CA THR A 122 2.54 -4.51 3.82
C THR A 122 3.78 -3.62 3.74
N SER A 123 3.65 -2.31 3.52
CA SER A 123 4.79 -1.39 3.56
C SER A 123 5.38 -1.22 4.97
N GLY A 124 4.53 -1.23 6.00
CA GLY A 124 4.94 -1.16 7.40
C GLY A 124 5.65 -2.42 7.87
N HIS A 125 4.98 -3.57 7.80
CA HIS A 125 5.56 -4.84 8.25
C HIS A 125 6.60 -5.42 7.28
N GLY A 126 6.38 -5.27 5.97
CA GLY A 126 7.22 -5.89 4.94
C GLY A 126 8.47 -5.10 4.63
N ILE A 127 8.35 -3.80 4.36
CA ILE A 127 9.53 -2.98 4.00
C ILE A 127 10.29 -2.56 5.26
N THR A 128 9.62 -1.93 6.22
CA THR A 128 10.30 -1.44 7.43
C THR A 128 10.49 -2.54 8.48
N GLY A 129 9.41 -3.26 8.83
CA GLY A 129 9.38 -4.20 9.95
C GLY A 129 10.33 -5.39 9.78
N LEU A 130 10.32 -6.06 8.63
CA LEU A 130 11.26 -7.15 8.32
C LEU A 130 12.71 -6.66 8.26
N SER A 131 12.96 -5.47 7.72
CA SER A 131 14.32 -4.89 7.68
C SER A 131 14.88 -4.61 9.08
N THR A 132 14.00 -4.35 10.06
CA THR A 132 14.37 -4.21 11.47
C THR A 132 14.33 -5.54 12.26
N PHE A 133 14.19 -6.68 11.58
CA PHE A 133 14.13 -8.02 12.18
C PHE A 133 13.07 -8.21 13.28
N GLN A 134 11.91 -7.57 13.12
CA GLN A 134 10.80 -7.74 14.05
C GLN A 134 10.04 -9.05 13.77
N LEU A 135 10.07 -9.99 14.73
CA LEU A 135 9.32 -11.25 14.64
C LEU A 135 7.81 -11.06 14.40
N PRO A 136 7.10 -10.10 15.03
CA PRO A 136 5.69 -9.86 14.73
C PRO A 136 5.43 -9.52 13.26
N SER A 137 6.35 -8.77 12.63
CA SER A 137 6.26 -8.40 11.22
C SER A 137 6.45 -9.60 10.29
N LEU A 138 7.29 -10.57 10.67
CA LEU A 138 7.43 -11.82 9.93
C LEU A 138 6.12 -12.61 9.91
N PHE A 139 5.49 -12.81 11.07
CA PHE A 139 4.21 -13.52 11.14
C PHE A 139 3.10 -12.79 10.38
N ALA A 140 3.05 -11.45 10.46
CA ALA A 140 2.10 -10.64 9.70
C ALA A 140 2.28 -10.81 8.19
N ILE A 141 3.52 -10.83 7.69
CA ILE A 141 3.77 -10.99 6.25
C ILE A 141 3.39 -12.38 5.77
N ILE A 142 3.73 -13.43 6.51
CA ILE A 142 3.33 -14.81 6.18
C ILE A 142 1.80 -14.91 6.10
N SER A 143 1.08 -14.34 7.07
CA SER A 143 -0.38 -14.37 7.05
C SER A 143 -0.99 -13.53 5.92
N PHE A 144 -0.40 -12.39 5.56
CA PHE A 144 -0.84 -11.60 4.40
C PHE A 144 -0.70 -12.37 3.08
N PHE A 145 0.41 -13.09 2.87
CA PHE A 145 0.59 -13.90 1.67
C PHE A 145 -0.38 -15.09 1.62
N ILE A 146 -0.56 -15.80 2.73
CA ILE A 146 -1.53 -16.91 2.82
C ILE A 146 -2.95 -16.40 2.58
N GLY A 147 -3.33 -15.30 3.23
CA GLY A 147 -4.63 -14.67 3.07
C GLY A 147 -4.87 -14.19 1.63
N GLY A 148 -3.86 -13.59 1.00
CA GLY A 148 -3.91 -13.18 -0.39
C GLY A 148 -4.08 -14.36 -1.34
N PHE A 149 -3.35 -15.45 -1.11
CA PHE A 149 -3.48 -16.67 -1.90
C PHE A 149 -4.89 -17.26 -1.78
N ILE A 150 -5.44 -17.38 -0.57
CA ILE A 150 -6.82 -17.84 -0.33
C ILE A 150 -7.83 -16.88 -1.00
N ALA A 151 -7.61 -15.57 -0.90
CA ALA A 151 -8.49 -14.58 -1.52
C ALA A 151 -8.56 -14.76 -3.04
N LEU A 152 -7.44 -15.10 -3.70
CA LEU A 152 -7.43 -15.41 -5.14
C LEU A 152 -8.37 -16.57 -5.48
N PHE A 153 -8.32 -17.69 -4.73
CA PHE A 153 -9.24 -18.81 -4.94
C PHE A 153 -10.70 -18.42 -4.72
N ILE A 154 -10.98 -17.63 -3.68
CA ILE A 154 -12.33 -17.18 -3.38
C ILE A 154 -12.85 -16.25 -4.49
N THR A 155 -12.04 -15.28 -4.94
CA THR A 155 -12.46 -14.36 -6.00
C THR A 155 -12.64 -15.07 -7.33
N ASP A 156 -11.77 -16.01 -7.67
CA ASP A 156 -11.90 -16.80 -8.89
C ASP A 156 -13.16 -17.68 -8.83
N PHE A 157 -13.41 -18.34 -7.69
CA PHE A 157 -14.65 -19.09 -7.47
C PHE A 157 -15.90 -18.21 -7.57
N LEU A 158 -15.90 -17.02 -6.95
CA LEU A 158 -17.02 -16.08 -6.99
C LEU A 158 -17.29 -15.52 -8.39
N ILE A 159 -16.23 -15.25 -9.17
CA ILE A 159 -16.36 -14.77 -10.55
C ILE A 159 -16.89 -15.89 -11.46
N ASN A 160 -16.43 -17.13 -11.27
CA ASN A 160 -16.84 -18.27 -12.11
C ASN A 160 -18.22 -18.84 -11.76
N LEU A 161 -18.74 -18.62 -10.55
CA LEU A 161 -20.07 -19.08 -10.11
C LEU A 161 -21.23 -18.18 -10.61
N ILE A 162 -20.92 -16.96 -11.04
CA ILE A 162 -21.89 -15.89 -11.37
C ILE A 162 -21.91 -15.64 -12.88
#